data_AF-A0A6I5BZL3-F1
#
_entry.id   AF-A0A6I5BZL3-F1
#
_cell.length_a   1.000
_cell.length_b   1.000
_cell.length_c   1.000
_cell.angle_alpha   90.00
_cell.angle_beta   90.00
_cell.angle_gamma   90.00
#
_symmetry.space_group_name_H-M   'P 1'
#
loop_
_entity.id
_entity.type
_entity.pdbx_description
1 polymer ?
#
loop_
_entity_poly.entity_id
_entity_poly.type
_entity_poly.pdbx_seq_one_letter_code
_entity_poly.pdbx_strand_id
1 'polypeptide(L)'
;ARGADAGGPLRRLRCQQALSLVGTVAEPALREVLGDAELGGLARVWLTERGLPDVPPPSQDMVFWLTIDTVAAQLAAEGDSEELLALVQGLAEQHSGFFAAAWRVDHPHTADVLEAMGRLHPDKKTAKEARKAAFKARSAHGG
;
A
#
# COMPACT_ATOMS: atom_id res chain seq x y z
N ALA A 1 16.94 -6.33 -8.86
CA ALA A 1 16.15 -5.10 -9.09
C ALA A 1 15.53 -4.68 -7.75
N ARG A 2 15.45 -3.39 -7.42
CA ARG A 2 14.85 -2.90 -6.16
C ARG A 2 13.34 -3.17 -6.03
N GLY A 3 12.70 -3.66 -7.09
CA GLY A 3 11.26 -3.94 -7.11
C GLY A 3 10.41 -2.73 -7.46
N ALA A 4 10.96 -1.77 -8.21
CA ALA A 4 10.23 -0.60 -8.71
C ALA A 4 9.52 -0.85 -10.06
N ASP A 5 9.63 -2.05 -10.63
CA ASP A 5 8.82 -2.47 -11.79
C ASP A 5 7.38 -2.82 -11.37
N ALA A 6 6.51 -3.01 -12.37
CA ALA A 6 5.09 -3.29 -12.16
C ALA A 6 4.81 -4.55 -11.31
N GLY A 7 5.75 -5.50 -11.21
CA GLY A 7 5.63 -6.68 -10.35
C GLY A 7 6.11 -6.46 -8.91
N GLY A 8 6.59 -5.26 -8.58
CA GLY A 8 7.10 -4.84 -7.29
C GLY A 8 6.16 -5.13 -6.12
N PRO A 9 4.92 -4.61 -6.16
CA PRO A 9 3.97 -4.79 -5.07
C PRO A 9 3.73 -6.25 -4.72
N LEU A 10 3.43 -7.08 -5.73
CA LEU A 10 3.16 -8.50 -5.51
C LEU A 10 4.37 -9.25 -4.95
N ARG A 11 5.59 -8.90 -5.37
CA ARG A 11 6.80 -9.50 -4.80
C ARG A 11 7.00 -9.08 -3.34
N ARG A 12 6.79 -7.81 -2.99
CA ARG A 12 6.88 -7.34 -1.59
C ARG A 12 5.86 -8.04 -0.70
N LEU A 13 4.61 -8.18 -1.15
CA LEU A 13 3.57 -8.94 -0.43
C LEU A 13 3.98 -10.41 -0.22
N ARG A 14 4.45 -11.09 -1.27
CA ARG A 14 4.93 -12.48 -1.17
C ARG A 14 6.13 -12.62 -0.24
N CYS A 15 7.05 -11.65 -0.24
CA CYS A 15 8.15 -11.60 0.72
C CYS A 15 7.63 -11.47 2.15
N GLN A 16 6.65 -10.62 2.41
CA GLN A 16 6.03 -10.49 3.74
C GLN A 16 5.39 -11.83 4.18
N GLN A 17 4.64 -12.49 3.29
CA GLN A 17 4.06 -13.80 3.55
C GLN A 17 5.14 -14.85 3.85
N ALA A 18 6.25 -14.86 3.10
CA ALA A 18 7.38 -15.75 3.36
C ALA A 18 8.07 -15.45 4.70
N LEU A 19 8.25 -14.19 5.06
CA LEU A 19 8.82 -13.76 6.34
C LEU A 19 7.97 -14.20 7.54
N SER A 20 6.65 -14.40 7.35
CA SER A 20 5.80 -14.98 8.39
C SER A 20 6.18 -16.42 8.75
N LEU A 21 6.75 -17.17 7.80
CA LEU A 21 7.17 -18.57 7.97
C LEU A 21 8.57 -18.71 8.58
N VAL A 22 9.45 -17.72 8.35
CA VAL A 22 10.85 -17.76 8.78
C VAL A 22 11.01 -17.37 10.26
N GLY A 23 10.09 -16.57 10.81
CA GLY A 23 10.11 -16.20 12.23
C GLY A 23 11.20 -15.18 12.60
N THR A 24 11.56 -15.10 13.88
CA THR A 24 12.38 -14.01 14.45
C THR A 24 13.81 -13.91 13.91
N VAL A 25 14.33 -14.96 13.28
CA VAL A 25 15.66 -14.93 12.64
C VAL A 25 15.77 -13.86 11.53
N ALA A 26 14.63 -13.40 10.99
CA ALA A 26 14.60 -12.31 10.01
C ALA A 26 14.78 -10.91 10.62
N GLU A 27 14.69 -10.74 11.95
CA GLU A 27 14.72 -9.42 12.59
C GLU A 27 15.90 -8.54 12.16
N PRO A 28 17.17 -9.01 12.13
CA PRO A 28 18.30 -8.16 11.77
C PRO A 28 18.16 -7.55 10.36
N ALA A 29 17.77 -8.36 9.38
CA ALA A 29 17.57 -7.91 8.00
C ALA A 29 16.42 -6.90 7.87
N LEU A 30 15.38 -7.06 8.69
CA LEU A 30 14.23 -6.16 8.72
C LEU A 30 14.59 -4.81 9.37
N ARG A 31 15.48 -4.82 10.38
CA ARG A 31 16.00 -3.59 10.99
C ARG A 31 16.90 -2.81 10.03
N GLU A 32 17.68 -3.47 9.20
CA GLU A 32 18.56 -2.83 8.20
C GLU A 32 17.79 -1.98 7.17
N VAL A 33 16.56 -2.37 6.84
CA VAL A 33 15.74 -1.68 5.83
C VAL A 33 14.75 -0.67 6.42
N LEU A 34 14.81 -0.37 7.73
CA LEU A 34 13.87 0.59 8.34
C LEU A 34 13.97 2.02 7.79
N GLY A 35 15.11 2.39 7.21
CA GLY A 35 15.29 3.68 6.53
C GLY A 35 14.89 3.67 5.05
N ASP A 36 14.56 2.51 4.49
CA ASP A 36 14.18 2.40 3.08
C ASP A 36 12.73 2.86 2.87
N ALA A 37 12.51 3.66 1.83
CA ALA A 37 11.20 4.25 1.54
C ALA A 37 10.17 3.20 1.10
N GLU A 38 10.61 2.15 0.41
CA GLU A 38 9.74 1.12 -0.17
C GLU A 38 9.59 -0.09 0.77
N LEU A 39 10.63 -0.43 1.51
CA LEU A 39 10.68 -1.62 2.38
C LEU A 39 10.39 -1.31 3.86
N GLY A 40 10.72 -0.10 4.31
CA GLY A 40 10.67 0.28 5.72
C GLY A 40 9.27 0.23 6.34
N GLY A 41 8.22 0.40 5.53
CA GLY A 41 6.83 0.27 5.94
C GLY A 41 6.48 -1.16 6.33
N LEU A 42 6.68 -2.12 5.41
CA LEU A 42 6.44 -3.55 5.68
C LEU A 42 7.33 -4.06 6.81
N ALA A 43 8.57 -3.59 6.90
CA ALA A 43 9.45 -3.95 8.00
C ALA A 43 8.89 -3.54 9.37
N ARG A 44 8.33 -2.34 9.48
CA ARG A 44 7.68 -1.87 10.71
C ARG A 44 6.46 -2.69 11.06
N VAL A 45 5.61 -3.02 10.08
CA VAL A 45 4.44 -3.89 10.29
C VAL A 45 4.90 -5.22 10.89
N TRP A 46 5.88 -5.86 10.25
CA TRP A 46 6.38 -7.16 10.69
C TRP A 46 6.97 -7.14 12.11
N LEU A 47 7.77 -6.12 12.44
CA LEU A 47 8.37 -5.95 13.77
C LEU A 47 7.32 -5.66 14.84
N THR A 48 6.37 -4.77 14.54
CA THR A 48 5.32 -4.33 15.48
C THR A 48 4.34 -5.45 15.79
N GLU A 49 3.90 -6.22 14.79
CA GLU A 49 3.02 -7.38 14.97
C GLU A 49 3.63 -8.45 15.89
N ARG A 50 4.96 -8.47 16.00
CA ARG A 50 5.72 -9.39 16.86
C ARG A 50 6.06 -8.81 18.23
N GLY A 51 5.62 -7.59 18.52
CA GLY A 51 5.91 -6.92 19.79
C GLY A 51 7.39 -6.62 20.00
N LEU A 52 8.17 -6.53 18.92
CA LEU A 52 9.59 -6.19 19.04
C LEU A 52 9.74 -4.72 19.42
N PRO A 53 10.67 -4.38 20.33
CA PRO A 53 10.85 -3.02 20.81
C PRO A 53 11.57 -2.15 19.78
N ASP A 54 11.55 -0.83 20.04
CA ASP A 54 12.32 0.18 19.32
C ASP A 54 11.99 0.26 17.83
N VAL A 55 10.71 0.07 17.49
CA VAL A 55 10.20 0.29 16.13
C VAL A 55 9.77 1.75 16.01
N PRO A 56 10.46 2.58 15.21
CA PRO A 56 10.09 3.97 15.02
C PRO A 56 8.73 4.09 14.30
N PRO A 57 7.87 5.06 14.68
CA PRO A 57 6.60 5.27 14.00
C PRO A 57 6.84 5.59 12.50
N PRO A 58 5.95 5.14 11.61
CA PRO A 58 6.07 5.47 10.20
C PRO A 58 5.72 6.95 9.96
N SER A 59 6.33 7.55 8.92
CA SER A 59 5.88 8.84 8.42
C SER A 59 4.54 8.69 7.70
N GLN A 60 3.80 9.79 7.55
CA GLN A 60 2.55 9.79 6.80
C GLN A 60 2.75 9.33 5.35
N ASP A 61 3.80 9.80 4.69
CA ASP A 61 4.12 9.41 3.31
C ASP A 61 4.37 7.90 3.19
N MET A 62 5.08 7.31 4.14
CA MET A 62 5.31 5.86 4.18
C MET A 62 4.01 5.08 4.36
N VAL A 63 3.09 5.56 5.22
CA VAL A 63 1.78 4.91 5.41
C VAL A 63 0.99 4.91 4.10
N PHE A 64 0.91 6.05 3.41
CA PHE A 64 0.18 6.13 2.15
C PHE A 64 0.84 5.32 1.04
N TRP A 65 2.17 5.37 0.94
CA TRP A 65 2.93 4.57 -0.03
C TRP A 65 2.68 3.07 0.18
N LEU A 66 2.81 2.58 1.41
CA LEU A 66 2.54 1.18 1.75
C LEU A 66 1.08 0.78 1.49
N THR A 67 0.13 1.68 1.75
CA THR A 67 -1.29 1.43 1.49
C THR A 67 -1.54 1.21 0.00
N ILE A 68 -0.98 2.08 -0.86
CA ILE A 68 -1.10 1.94 -2.31
C ILE A 68 -0.42 0.64 -2.78
N ASP A 69 0.77 0.36 -2.28
CA ASP A 69 1.51 -0.85 -2.61
C ASP A 69 0.73 -2.12 -2.24
N THR A 70 0.13 -2.15 -1.06
CA THR A 70 -0.67 -3.28 -0.59
C THR A 70 -1.89 -3.50 -1.49
N VAL A 71 -2.64 -2.44 -1.82
CA VAL A 71 -3.80 -2.57 -2.70
C VAL A 71 -3.39 -3.01 -4.12
N ALA A 72 -2.27 -2.49 -4.64
CA ALA A 72 -1.73 -2.91 -5.93
C ALA A 72 -1.33 -4.39 -5.93
N ALA A 73 -0.73 -4.87 -4.84
CA ALA A 73 -0.37 -6.28 -4.69
C ALA A 73 -1.61 -7.18 -4.66
N GLN A 74 -2.66 -6.79 -3.93
CA GLN A 74 -3.91 -7.55 -3.86
C GLN A 74 -4.63 -7.62 -5.20
N LEU A 75 -4.71 -6.49 -5.92
CA LEU A 75 -5.24 -6.44 -7.29
C LEU A 75 -4.50 -7.41 -8.22
N ALA A 76 -3.18 -7.53 -8.08
CA ALA A 76 -2.36 -8.42 -8.89
C ALA A 76 -2.44 -9.90 -8.45
N ALA A 77 -2.76 -10.17 -7.18
CA ALA A 77 -2.81 -11.52 -6.62
C ALA A 77 -4.16 -12.21 -6.88
N GLU A 78 -5.26 -11.51 -6.61
CA GLU A 78 -6.59 -12.12 -6.50
C GLU A 78 -7.64 -11.48 -7.42
N GLY A 79 -7.31 -10.34 -8.05
CA GLY A 79 -8.29 -9.55 -8.78
C GLY A 79 -9.30 -8.90 -7.85
N ASP A 80 -10.56 -8.81 -8.28
CA ASP A 80 -11.65 -8.18 -7.53
C ASP A 80 -12.27 -9.10 -6.47
N SER A 81 -11.46 -9.57 -5.52
CA SER A 81 -11.91 -10.46 -4.43
C SER A 81 -12.77 -9.72 -3.38
N GLU A 82 -13.55 -10.48 -2.60
CA GLU A 82 -14.32 -9.91 -1.48
C GLU A 82 -13.40 -9.28 -0.41
N GLU A 83 -12.23 -9.85 -0.21
CA GLU A 83 -11.21 -9.35 0.72
C GLU A 83 -10.67 -8.00 0.24
N LEU A 84 -10.41 -7.85 -1.06
CA LEU A 84 -10.04 -6.57 -1.65
C LEU A 84 -11.16 -5.53 -1.49
N LEU A 85 -12.42 -5.92 -1.70
CA LEU A 85 -13.55 -5.02 -1.51
C LEU A 85 -13.62 -4.52 -0.06
N ALA A 86 -13.47 -5.41 0.91
CA ALA A 86 -13.45 -5.07 2.33
C ALA A 86 -12.28 -4.13 2.68
N LEU A 87 -11.08 -4.40 2.14
CA LEU A 87 -9.92 -3.53 2.30
C LEU A 87 -10.19 -2.11 1.76
N VAL A 88 -10.72 -2.01 0.53
CA VAL A 88 -11.02 -0.72 -0.10
C VAL A 88 -12.05 0.09 0.69
N GLN A 89 -13.09 -0.57 1.23
CA GLN A 89 -14.09 0.08 2.08
C GLN A 89 -13.47 0.58 3.39
N GLY A 90 -12.72 -0.29 4.10
CA GLY A 90 -12.08 0.08 5.35
C GLY A 90 -11.11 1.26 5.22
N LEU A 91 -10.32 1.29 4.14
CA LEU A 91 -9.41 2.40 3.86
C LEU A 91 -10.14 3.74 3.65
N ALA A 92 -11.26 3.72 2.93
CA ALA A 92 -12.05 4.93 2.68
C ALA A 92 -12.78 5.43 3.93
N GLU A 93 -13.22 4.52 4.80
CA GLU A 93 -13.92 4.85 6.05
C GLU A 93 -12.98 5.41 7.13
N GLN A 94 -11.82 4.79 7.31
CA GLN A 94 -10.85 5.18 8.34
C GLN A 94 -10.18 6.51 8.04
N HIS A 95 -10.15 6.93 6.78
CA HIS A 95 -9.43 8.11 6.32
C HIS A 95 -10.31 8.96 5.41
N SER A 96 -11.13 9.84 6.00
CA SER A 96 -11.99 10.78 5.26
C SER A 96 -11.24 11.72 4.30
N GLY A 97 -9.92 11.86 4.47
CA GLY A 97 -9.00 12.56 3.58
C GLY A 97 -8.14 11.68 2.67
N PHE A 98 -8.37 10.36 2.62
CA PHE A 98 -7.51 9.41 1.92
C PHE A 98 -7.26 9.81 0.47
N PHE A 99 -8.32 9.94 -0.33
CA PHE A 99 -8.20 10.29 -1.74
C PHE A 99 -7.59 11.67 -1.96
N ALA A 100 -7.78 12.59 -1.01
CA ALA A 100 -7.20 13.92 -1.09
C ALA A 100 -5.69 13.90 -0.87
N ALA A 101 -5.14 12.93 -0.13
CA ALA A 101 -3.70 12.74 0.09
C ALA A 101 -3.07 11.77 -0.92
N ALA A 102 -3.70 10.61 -1.13
CA ALA A 102 -3.18 9.48 -1.89
C ALA A 102 -2.79 9.83 -3.34
N TRP A 103 -3.52 10.73 -4.01
CA TRP A 103 -3.20 11.10 -5.40
C TRP A 103 -1.83 11.78 -5.58
N ARG A 104 -1.26 12.34 -4.51
CA ARG A 104 0.06 12.99 -4.52
C ARG A 104 1.21 12.03 -4.20
N VAL A 105 0.91 10.77 -3.88
CA VAL A 105 1.92 9.79 -3.51
C VAL A 105 2.69 9.38 -4.76
N ASP A 106 4.00 9.56 -4.70
CA ASP A 106 4.94 9.11 -5.74
C ASP A 106 5.11 7.59 -5.67
N HIS A 107 4.18 6.88 -6.30
CA HIS A 107 4.18 5.43 -6.43
C HIS A 107 3.69 5.03 -7.83
N PRO A 108 4.36 4.08 -8.52
CA PRO A 108 4.04 3.72 -9.91
C PRO A 108 2.58 3.33 -10.15
N HIS A 109 1.93 2.72 -9.15
CA HIS A 109 0.54 2.24 -9.24
C HIS A 109 -0.51 3.18 -8.63
N THR A 110 -0.16 4.41 -8.21
CA THR A 110 -1.11 5.33 -7.54
C THR A 110 -2.39 5.53 -8.37
N ALA A 111 -2.27 5.81 -9.66
CA ALA A 111 -3.41 6.05 -10.53
C ALA A 111 -4.30 4.80 -10.67
N ASP A 112 -3.70 3.63 -10.91
CA ASP A 112 -4.42 2.38 -11.15
C ASP A 112 -5.14 1.90 -9.88
N VAL A 113 -4.52 2.05 -8.71
CA VAL A 113 -5.14 1.75 -7.42
C VAL A 113 -6.35 2.64 -7.18
N LEU A 114 -6.22 3.95 -7.36
CA LEU A 114 -7.34 4.89 -7.18
C LEU A 114 -8.50 4.62 -8.15
N GLU A 115 -8.18 4.20 -9.37
CA GLU A 115 -9.18 3.82 -10.36
C GLU A 115 -9.91 2.53 -9.97
N ALA A 116 -9.17 1.51 -9.54
CA ALA A 116 -9.74 0.27 -9.03
C ALA A 116 -10.65 0.53 -7.81
N MET A 117 -10.21 1.34 -6.86
CA MET A 117 -11.03 1.76 -5.71
C MET A 117 -12.32 2.44 -6.18
N GLY A 118 -12.24 3.35 -7.16
CA GLY A 118 -13.41 4.01 -7.72
C GLY A 118 -14.37 3.06 -8.43
N ARG A 119 -13.87 1.98 -9.02
CA ARG A 119 -14.66 0.93 -9.67
C ARG A 119 -15.32 -0.01 -8.66
N LEU A 120 -14.63 -0.35 -7.58
CA LEU A 120 -15.05 -1.34 -6.59
C LEU A 120 -15.94 -0.78 -5.47
N HIS A 121 -15.77 0.49 -5.09
CA HIS A 121 -16.43 1.02 -3.91
C HIS A 121 -17.97 1.10 -4.09
N PRO A 122 -18.79 0.58 -3.15
CA PRO A 122 -20.25 0.53 -3.30
C PRO A 122 -20.91 1.91 -3.14
N ASP A 123 -20.37 2.77 -2.27
CA ASP A 123 -20.85 4.16 -2.15
C ASP A 123 -20.44 5.00 -3.36
N LYS A 124 -21.44 5.58 -4.04
CA LYS A 124 -21.25 6.34 -5.28
C LYS A 124 -20.46 7.63 -5.07
N LYS A 125 -20.56 8.26 -3.88
CA LYS A 125 -19.84 9.51 -3.61
C LYS A 125 -18.35 9.23 -3.44
N THR A 126 -18.00 8.25 -2.62
CA THR A 126 -16.63 7.78 -2.42
C THR A 126 -16.02 7.28 -3.73
N ALA A 127 -16.77 6.47 -4.48
CA ALA A 127 -16.35 6.00 -5.80
C ALA A 127 -16.05 7.15 -6.79
N LYS A 128 -16.80 8.25 -6.73
CA LYS A 128 -16.56 9.44 -7.55
C LYS A 128 -15.31 10.19 -7.12
N GLU A 129 -15.06 10.32 -5.82
CA GLU A 129 -13.85 10.98 -5.32
C GLU A 129 -12.58 10.19 -5.66
N ALA A 130 -12.62 8.86 -5.56
CA ALA A 130 -11.54 7.98 -5.98
C ALA A 130 -11.19 8.16 -7.48
N ARG A 131 -12.20 8.17 -8.37
CA ARG A 131 -11.99 8.40 -9.81
C ARG A 131 -11.38 9.78 -10.11
N LYS A 132 -11.81 10.84 -9.40
CA LYS A 132 -11.21 12.17 -9.52
C LYS A 132 -9.75 12.17 -9.07
N ALA A 133 -9.44 11.48 -7.98
CA ALA A 133 -8.09 11.34 -7.48
C ALA A 133 -7.20 10.58 -8.48
N ALA A 134 -7.71 9.49 -9.07
CA ALA A 134 -7.03 8.75 -10.13
C ALA A 134 -6.69 9.65 -11.33
N PHE A 135 -7.66 10.45 -11.79
CA PHE A 135 -7.43 11.41 -12.88
C PHE A 135 -6.32 12.41 -12.53
N LYS A 136 -6.35 13.01 -11.32
CA LYS A 136 -5.30 13.93 -10.86
C LYS A 136 -3.93 13.26 -10.80
N ALA A 137 -3.86 12.03 -10.30
CA ALA A 137 -2.61 11.27 -10.26
C ALA A 137 -2.03 11.06 -11.66
N ARG A 138 -2.86 10.65 -12.64
CA ARG A 138 -2.41 10.51 -14.05
C ARG A 138 -1.88 11.83 -14.61
N SER A 139 -2.58 12.94 -14.37
CA SER A 139 -2.16 14.26 -14.86
C SER A 139 -0.88 14.77 -14.21
N ALA A 140 -0.59 14.38 -12.96
CA ALA A 140 0.63 14.78 -12.26
C ALA A 140 1.88 13.99 -12.67
N HIS A 141 1.72 12.71 -13.04
CA HIS A 141 2.83 11.81 -13.40
C HIS A 141 2.99 11.61 -14.93
N GLY A 142 2.06 12.13 -15.73
CA GLY A 142 2.06 12.05 -17.21
C GLY A 142 2.53 13.34 -17.91
N GLY A 143 3.21 14.23 -17.18
CA GLY A 143 3.83 15.46 -17.69
C GLY A 143 5.35 15.35 -17.79
#